data_AF-A0A662TWM8-F1
#
_entry.id   AF-A0A662TWM8-F1
#
_cell.length_a   1.000
_cell.length_b   1.000
_cell.length_c   1.000
_cell.angle_alpha   90.00
_cell.angle_beta   90.00
_cell.angle_gamma   90.00
#
_symmetry.space_group_name_H-M   'P 1'
#
loop_
_entity.id
_entity.type
_entity.pdbx_description
1 polymer ?
#
loop_
_entity_poly.entity_id
_entity_poly.type
_entity_poly.pdbx_seq_one_letter_code
_entity_poly.pdbx_strand_id
1 'polypeptide(L)'
;MAKRLKRVEMPKLPVETRVKSFDEVVLGYSEEQVVEEASRCLQCKEPGCTSMCPVGQNPKKYVGLVAEGRFEEAMEAIIDRNPLPGVCGRVCTHPCEDGCVLGKKGDPVAIAWVKRFVADHVKPELEKRGETGKSVAVVGSGPAGLAAAFDLAKMGHSVTIYERNPVFGGMLTVGIPAFRLPREVVERDVAQIEKLGVKIRLNTCVGDEIPLENLLEEYDAVFLGIGAHEPKWMGIPGEELGGVEHVLTFLREVNLSGSVDIGPRVGVVGGGSAAIDAVRTSLRLGADPFIIYRRTRREMPADPVEVVEAEEEGIPFNFLTNPVKILGEAGRVTGVECVRMELGDVDQSGRPRPVPVEGSEHVMPLDTLIEAISQKPDLRMFEKVKDLRVNKWGLIEVDEKYCTSIKGVFSAGDVVTGPKTVAEAIKGGKEAAKHIHKYLVG
;
A
#
# COMPACT_ATOMS: atom_id res chain seq x y z
N MET A 1 23.53 -8.99 -27.11
CA MET A 1 23.45 -9.27 -25.65
C MET A 1 23.37 -8.01 -24.80
N ALA A 2 24.18 -6.97 -25.04
CA ALA A 2 24.14 -5.72 -24.25
C ALA A 2 22.75 -5.04 -24.18
N LYS A 3 22.00 -5.02 -25.29
CA LYS A 3 20.65 -4.42 -25.36
C LYS A 3 19.63 -5.06 -24.40
N ARG A 4 19.79 -6.33 -24.00
CA ARG A 4 18.89 -6.99 -23.03
C ARG A 4 19.21 -6.68 -21.57
N LEU A 5 20.40 -6.16 -21.26
CA LEU A 5 20.85 -5.98 -19.88
C LEU A 5 20.36 -4.68 -19.24
N LYS A 6 19.92 -3.70 -20.03
CA LYS A 6 19.35 -2.46 -19.53
C LYS A 6 17.84 -2.46 -19.72
N ARG A 7 17.11 -1.99 -18.72
CA ARG A 7 15.67 -1.76 -18.78
C ARG A 7 15.36 -0.63 -19.76
N VAL A 8 14.24 -0.76 -20.46
CA VAL A 8 13.70 0.34 -21.26
C VAL A 8 13.39 1.50 -20.31
N GLU A 9 13.81 2.71 -20.67
CA GLU A 9 13.62 3.87 -19.82
C GLU A 9 12.13 4.20 -19.72
N MET A 10 11.65 4.39 -18.49
CA MET A 10 10.27 4.74 -18.22
C MET A 10 10.08 6.25 -18.36
N PRO A 11 9.20 6.72 -19.25
CA PRO A 11 8.89 8.14 -19.36
C PRO A 11 8.32 8.68 -18.04
N LYS A 12 8.83 9.84 -17.63
CA LYS A 12 8.41 10.55 -16.43
C LYS A 12 8.05 11.99 -16.77
N LEU A 13 7.17 12.59 -15.97
CA LEU A 13 6.98 14.03 -16.01
C LEU A 13 8.29 14.76 -15.64
N PRO A 14 8.65 15.85 -16.34
CA PRO A 14 9.77 16.69 -15.95
C PRO A 14 9.64 17.22 -14.53
N VAL A 15 10.75 17.36 -13.81
CA VAL A 15 10.76 17.74 -12.39
C VAL A 15 10.06 19.09 -12.18
N GLU A 16 10.39 20.08 -13.01
CA GLU A 16 9.85 21.44 -12.97
C GLU A 16 8.33 21.55 -13.14
N THR A 17 7.73 20.50 -13.71
CA THR A 17 6.28 20.35 -13.88
C THR A 17 5.70 19.50 -12.76
N ARG A 18 6.29 18.35 -12.46
CA ARG A 18 5.73 17.35 -11.53
C ARG A 18 5.71 17.78 -10.06
N VAL A 19 6.55 18.74 -9.68
CA VAL A 19 6.54 19.32 -8.32
C VAL A 19 5.41 20.34 -8.12
N LYS A 20 4.71 20.75 -9.19
CA LYS A 20 3.64 21.76 -9.15
C LYS A 20 2.23 21.17 -9.31
N SER A 21 2.13 19.85 -9.47
CA SER A 21 0.85 19.16 -9.62
C SER A 21 0.87 17.81 -8.91
N PHE A 22 -0.33 17.25 -8.76
CA PHE A 22 -0.54 15.89 -8.28
C PHE A 22 -0.71 14.88 -9.43
N ASP A 23 -0.29 15.26 -10.64
CA ASP A 23 -0.35 14.38 -11.81
C ASP A 23 0.60 13.19 -11.66
N GLU A 24 0.25 12.07 -12.31
CA GLU A 24 1.05 10.85 -12.24
C GLU A 24 2.48 11.10 -12.76
N VAL A 25 3.48 10.89 -11.90
CA VAL A 25 4.89 11.16 -12.23
C VAL A 25 5.41 10.19 -13.28
N VAL A 26 5.04 8.92 -13.15
CA VAL A 26 5.44 7.84 -14.07
C VAL A 26 4.36 7.72 -15.13
N LEU A 27 4.69 7.94 -16.40
CA LEU A 27 3.71 8.06 -17.49
C LEU A 27 3.29 6.72 -18.10
N GLY A 28 4.07 5.66 -17.86
CA GLY A 28 3.84 4.35 -18.46
C GLY A 28 4.52 4.21 -19.83
N TYR A 29 4.56 2.98 -20.32
CA TYR A 29 5.16 2.67 -21.61
C TYR A 29 4.18 2.90 -22.76
N SER A 30 4.73 3.24 -23.93
CA SER A 30 4.05 3.02 -25.21
C SER A 30 3.99 1.53 -25.55
N GLU A 31 3.18 1.16 -26.55
CA GLU A 31 3.11 -0.21 -27.06
C GLU A 31 4.48 -0.72 -27.56
N GLU A 32 5.22 0.11 -28.29
CA GLU A 32 6.57 -0.24 -28.77
C GLU A 32 7.52 -0.50 -27.59
N GLN A 33 7.52 0.39 -26.59
CA GLN A 33 8.38 0.28 -25.42
C GLN A 33 8.05 -0.95 -24.55
N VAL A 34 6.76 -1.24 -24.34
CA VAL A 34 6.38 -2.39 -23.52
C VAL A 34 6.71 -3.71 -24.20
N VAL A 35 6.56 -3.80 -25.54
CA VAL A 35 6.94 -4.98 -26.31
C VAL A 35 8.47 -5.16 -26.29
N GLU A 36 9.23 -4.07 -26.43
CA GLU A 36 10.69 -4.09 -26.30
C GLU A 36 11.13 -4.57 -24.92
N GLU A 37 10.54 -4.03 -23.85
CA GLU A 37 10.84 -4.41 -22.47
C GLU A 37 10.46 -5.86 -22.19
N ALA A 38 9.27 -6.30 -22.61
CA ALA A 38 8.81 -7.68 -22.45
C ALA A 38 9.69 -8.68 -23.21
N SER A 39 10.21 -8.29 -24.38
CA SER A 39 11.14 -9.09 -25.21
C SER A 39 12.51 -9.34 -24.55
N ARG A 40 12.83 -8.66 -23.45
CA ARG A 40 14.01 -8.95 -22.62
C ARG A 40 13.83 -10.23 -21.79
N CYS A 41 12.60 -10.68 -21.57
CA CYS A 41 12.30 -11.88 -20.79
C CYS A 41 13.01 -13.11 -21.37
N LEU A 42 13.66 -13.89 -20.50
CA LEU A 42 14.41 -15.09 -20.89
C LEU A 42 13.53 -16.33 -21.02
N GLN A 43 12.24 -16.24 -20.69
CA GLN A 43 11.32 -17.38 -20.64
C GLN A 43 11.88 -18.56 -19.83
N CYS A 44 12.48 -18.26 -18.67
CA CYS A 44 13.17 -19.21 -17.80
C CYS A 44 12.39 -20.50 -17.56
N LYS A 45 13.07 -21.65 -17.55
CA LYS A 45 12.46 -22.94 -17.18
C LYS A 45 11.92 -22.91 -15.75
N GLU A 46 12.69 -22.35 -14.83
CA GLU A 46 12.34 -22.14 -13.43
C GLU A 46 12.19 -20.64 -13.17
N PRO A 47 10.97 -20.08 -13.28
CA PRO A 47 10.75 -18.64 -13.17
C PRO A 47 10.68 -18.20 -11.71
N GLY A 48 11.80 -17.72 -11.16
CA GLY A 48 11.83 -17.12 -9.82
C GLY A 48 10.83 -15.97 -9.65
N CYS A 49 10.56 -15.22 -10.71
CA CYS A 49 9.54 -14.17 -10.74
C CYS A 49 8.12 -14.67 -10.40
N THR A 50 7.77 -15.89 -10.80
CA THR A 50 6.48 -16.52 -10.48
C THR A 50 6.47 -17.01 -9.04
N SER A 51 7.53 -17.68 -8.59
CA SER A 51 7.65 -18.20 -7.22
C SER A 51 7.63 -17.11 -6.14
N MET A 52 8.13 -15.91 -6.47
CA MET A 52 8.23 -14.80 -5.53
C MET A 52 6.95 -13.94 -5.45
N CYS A 53 5.98 -14.11 -6.35
CA CYS A 53 4.78 -13.27 -6.35
C CYS A 53 3.83 -13.65 -5.20
N PRO A 54 3.57 -12.78 -4.21
CA PRO A 54 2.71 -13.12 -3.07
C PRO A 54 1.26 -13.43 -3.49
N VAL A 55 0.79 -12.80 -4.56
CA VAL A 55 -0.56 -12.99 -5.13
C VAL A 55 -0.67 -14.31 -5.92
N GLY A 56 0.45 -14.96 -6.22
CA GLY A 56 0.47 -16.21 -7.01
C GLY A 56 0.23 -16.00 -8.50
N GLN A 57 0.57 -14.82 -9.04
CA GLN A 57 0.54 -14.57 -10.50
C GLN A 57 1.66 -15.31 -11.23
N ASN A 58 1.53 -15.41 -12.55
CA ASN A 58 2.56 -15.97 -13.42
C ASN A 58 3.18 -14.91 -14.36
N PRO A 59 4.13 -14.09 -13.88
CA PRO A 59 4.86 -13.12 -14.69
C PRO A 59 5.48 -13.67 -15.96
N LYS A 60 6.06 -14.86 -15.92
CA LYS A 60 6.62 -15.49 -17.12
C LYS A 60 5.57 -15.58 -18.24
N LYS A 61 4.34 -15.99 -17.90
CA LYS A 61 3.25 -16.16 -18.88
C LYS A 61 2.84 -14.82 -19.47
N TYR A 62 2.37 -13.87 -18.65
CA TYR A 62 1.81 -12.63 -19.20
C TYR A 62 2.89 -11.75 -19.85
N VAL A 63 4.12 -11.74 -19.36
CA VAL A 63 5.23 -11.01 -20.03
C VAL A 63 5.55 -11.65 -21.38
N GLY A 64 5.51 -12.98 -21.49
CA GLY A 64 5.68 -13.67 -22.78
C GLY A 64 4.60 -13.29 -23.78
N LEU A 65 3.34 -13.26 -23.34
CA LEU A 65 2.20 -12.86 -24.17
C LEU A 65 2.33 -11.39 -24.64
N VAL A 66 2.75 -10.48 -23.76
CA VAL A 66 3.02 -9.08 -24.13
C VAL A 66 4.14 -8.97 -25.17
N ALA A 67 5.21 -9.76 -25.05
CA ALA A 67 6.29 -9.77 -26.03
C ALA A 67 5.83 -10.24 -27.42
N GLU A 68 4.74 -11.01 -27.49
CA GLU A 68 4.09 -11.46 -28.72
C GLU A 68 2.97 -10.51 -29.20
N GLY A 69 2.70 -9.40 -28.49
CA GLY A 69 1.60 -8.48 -28.80
C GLY A 69 0.20 -8.99 -28.41
N ARG A 70 0.11 -10.04 -27.59
CA ARG A 70 -1.14 -10.70 -27.19
C ARG A 70 -1.64 -10.14 -25.86
N PHE A 71 -2.10 -8.89 -25.87
CA PHE A 71 -2.40 -8.13 -24.66
C PHE A 71 -3.66 -8.61 -23.93
N GLU A 72 -4.68 -9.07 -24.66
CA GLU A 72 -5.93 -9.63 -24.11
C GLU A 72 -5.65 -10.88 -23.27
N GLU A 73 -4.92 -11.84 -23.83
CA GLU A 73 -4.55 -13.07 -23.13
C GLU A 73 -3.59 -12.80 -21.96
N ALA A 74 -2.75 -11.76 -22.07
CA ALA A 74 -1.94 -11.30 -20.96
C ALA A 74 -2.81 -10.77 -19.82
N MET A 75 -3.86 -10.00 -20.14
CA MET A 75 -4.81 -9.48 -19.16
C MET A 75 -5.59 -10.60 -18.47
N GLU A 76 -6.06 -11.60 -19.22
CA GLU A 76 -6.69 -12.81 -18.65
C GLU A 76 -5.77 -13.52 -17.65
N ALA A 77 -4.49 -13.69 -18.02
CA ALA A 77 -3.49 -14.32 -17.15
C ALA A 77 -3.19 -13.49 -15.87
N ILE A 78 -3.34 -12.17 -15.92
CA ILE A 78 -3.16 -11.26 -14.79
C ILE A 78 -4.40 -11.29 -13.88
N ILE A 79 -5.58 -11.02 -14.45
CA ILE A 79 -6.85 -10.83 -13.71
C ILE A 79 -7.35 -12.13 -13.05
N ASP A 80 -6.93 -13.31 -13.54
CA ASP A 80 -7.22 -14.60 -12.90
C ASP A 80 -6.79 -14.62 -11.42
N ARG A 81 -5.64 -13.98 -11.13
CA ARG A 81 -5.05 -14.00 -9.79
C ARG A 81 -5.07 -12.65 -9.10
N ASN A 82 -5.00 -11.55 -9.85
CA ASN A 82 -4.87 -10.23 -9.28
C ASN A 82 -6.10 -9.36 -9.58
N PRO A 83 -6.95 -9.08 -8.59
CA PRO A 83 -8.13 -8.24 -8.78
C PRO A 83 -7.79 -6.75 -8.94
N LEU A 84 -6.56 -6.34 -8.61
CA LEU A 84 -6.12 -4.94 -8.64
C LEU A 84 -4.87 -4.79 -9.53
N PRO A 85 -4.95 -5.10 -10.84
CA PRO A 85 -3.79 -5.08 -11.74
C PRO A 85 -3.24 -3.67 -11.99
N GLY A 86 -4.10 -2.66 -12.14
CA GLY A 86 -3.69 -1.28 -12.33
C GLY A 86 -2.97 -0.73 -11.10
N VAL A 87 -3.51 -1.01 -9.91
CA VAL A 87 -2.89 -0.65 -8.62
C VAL A 87 -1.55 -1.36 -8.45
N CYS A 88 -1.51 -2.69 -8.59
CA CYS A 88 -0.27 -3.44 -8.37
C CYS A 88 0.80 -3.16 -9.44
N GLY A 89 0.43 -2.58 -10.58
CA GLY A 89 1.38 -2.11 -11.61
C GLY A 89 2.11 -0.83 -11.21
N ARG A 90 1.60 -0.12 -10.19
CA ARG A 90 2.12 1.17 -9.72
C ARG A 90 2.77 1.11 -8.34
N VAL A 91 2.15 0.42 -7.38
CA VAL A 91 2.51 0.54 -5.94
C VAL A 91 2.94 -0.76 -5.26
N CYS A 92 3.06 -1.85 -6.02
CA CYS A 92 3.57 -3.11 -5.47
C CYS A 92 5.08 -3.00 -5.21
N THR A 93 5.62 -3.76 -4.26
CA THR A 93 7.08 -3.82 -4.01
C THR A 93 7.84 -4.75 -4.97
N HIS A 94 7.15 -5.25 -5.99
CA HIS A 94 7.70 -6.01 -7.12
C HIS A 94 8.70 -7.14 -6.77
N PRO A 95 8.42 -8.03 -5.79
CA PRO A 95 9.32 -9.15 -5.46
C PRO A 95 9.54 -10.13 -6.63
N CYS A 96 8.66 -10.09 -7.64
CA CYS A 96 8.85 -10.81 -8.89
C CYS A 96 10.08 -10.32 -9.69
N GLU A 97 10.46 -9.05 -9.55
CA GLU A 97 11.64 -8.46 -10.19
C GLU A 97 12.92 -8.85 -9.45
N ASP A 98 12.89 -8.93 -8.11
CA ASP A 98 13.98 -9.48 -7.29
C ASP A 98 14.29 -10.95 -7.66
N GLY A 99 13.24 -11.72 -7.94
CA GLY A 99 13.36 -13.11 -8.39
C GLY A 99 13.76 -13.27 -9.87
N CYS A 100 13.96 -12.18 -10.62
CA CYS A 100 14.23 -12.24 -12.05
C CYS A 100 15.68 -12.66 -12.34
N VAL A 101 15.86 -13.73 -13.11
CA VAL A 101 17.19 -14.26 -13.46
C VAL A 101 18.03 -13.23 -14.23
N LEU A 102 17.40 -12.39 -15.05
CA LEU A 102 18.09 -11.32 -15.78
C LEU A 102 18.73 -10.29 -14.85
N GLY A 103 18.09 -10.04 -13.69
CA GLY A 103 18.56 -9.16 -12.62
C GLY A 103 19.93 -9.53 -12.05
N LYS A 104 20.40 -10.78 -12.25
CA LYS A 104 21.73 -11.22 -11.80
C LYS A 104 22.89 -10.65 -12.61
N LYS A 105 22.64 -10.17 -13.84
CA LYS A 105 23.67 -9.66 -14.76
C LYS A 105 23.41 -8.23 -15.25
N GLY A 106 22.22 -7.71 -15.05
CA GLY A 106 21.79 -6.37 -15.47
C GLY A 106 20.46 -6.04 -14.80
N ASP A 107 19.65 -5.19 -15.40
CA ASP A 107 18.36 -4.83 -14.83
C ASP A 107 17.36 -5.99 -14.97
N PRO A 108 16.56 -6.28 -13.94
CA PRO A 108 15.45 -7.22 -14.09
C PRO A 108 14.43 -6.68 -15.11
N VAL A 109 13.66 -7.59 -15.70
CA VAL A 109 12.49 -7.21 -16.52
C VAL A 109 11.56 -6.36 -15.67
N ALA A 110 11.05 -5.25 -16.22
CA ALA A 110 10.09 -4.36 -15.58
C ALA A 110 8.69 -4.97 -15.56
N ILE A 111 8.56 -6.09 -14.86
CA ILE A 111 7.34 -6.90 -14.75
C ILE A 111 6.16 -6.06 -14.25
N ALA A 112 6.42 -5.13 -13.32
CA ALA A 112 5.45 -4.19 -12.81
C ALA A 112 4.86 -3.30 -13.91
N TRP A 113 5.74 -2.69 -14.70
CA TRP A 113 5.39 -1.74 -15.74
C TRP A 113 4.78 -2.43 -16.97
N VAL A 114 5.19 -3.66 -17.28
CA VAL A 114 4.52 -4.51 -18.26
C VAL A 114 3.07 -4.78 -17.84
N LYS A 115 2.85 -5.18 -16.58
CA LYS A 115 1.50 -5.39 -16.04
C LYS A 115 0.69 -4.09 -16.02
N ARG A 116 1.31 -2.97 -15.64
CA ARG A 116 0.68 -1.64 -15.67
C ARG A 116 0.16 -1.31 -17.07
N PHE A 117 0.99 -1.46 -18.09
CA PHE A 117 0.58 -1.20 -19.48
C PHE A 117 -0.66 -2.01 -19.85
N VAL A 118 -0.65 -3.33 -19.60
CA VAL A 118 -1.79 -4.20 -19.91
C VAL A 118 -3.04 -3.74 -19.16
N ALA A 119 -2.92 -3.42 -17.87
CA ALA A 119 -4.04 -2.95 -17.04
C ALA A 119 -4.59 -1.57 -17.45
N ASP A 120 -3.75 -0.73 -18.05
CA ASP A 120 -4.16 0.60 -18.52
C ASP A 120 -4.86 0.55 -19.90
N HIS A 121 -4.55 -0.44 -20.74
CA HIS A 121 -5.02 -0.49 -22.14
C HIS A 121 -6.05 -1.59 -22.44
N VAL A 122 -6.10 -2.66 -21.64
CA VAL A 122 -6.94 -3.83 -21.91
C VAL A 122 -8.03 -3.96 -20.87
N LYS A 123 -9.28 -4.15 -21.31
CA LYS A 123 -10.41 -4.43 -20.40
C LYS A 123 -10.49 -5.94 -20.16
N PRO A 124 -10.55 -6.40 -18.90
CA PRO A 124 -10.65 -7.83 -18.63
C PRO A 124 -12.08 -8.33 -18.89
N GLU A 125 -12.19 -9.57 -19.37
CA GLU A 125 -13.42 -10.35 -19.31
C GLU A 125 -13.42 -11.21 -18.05
N LEU A 126 -14.54 -11.24 -17.34
CA LEU A 126 -14.66 -11.93 -16.06
C LEU A 126 -15.68 -13.05 -16.16
N GLU A 127 -15.27 -14.25 -15.74
CA GLU A 127 -16.15 -15.39 -15.58
C GLU A 127 -16.57 -15.57 -14.12
N LYS A 128 -17.86 -15.82 -13.93
CA LYS A 128 -18.50 -16.10 -12.64
C LYS A 128 -19.06 -17.53 -12.66
N ARG A 129 -18.86 -18.28 -11.58
CA ARG A 129 -19.52 -19.58 -11.37
C ARG A 129 -21.03 -19.40 -11.15
N GLY A 130 -21.78 -20.50 -11.26
CA GLY A 130 -23.20 -20.51 -10.90
C GLY A 130 -23.44 -20.05 -9.45
N GLU A 131 -24.61 -19.47 -9.19
CA GLU A 131 -24.95 -18.93 -7.88
C GLU A 131 -24.98 -20.04 -6.81
N THR A 132 -24.35 -19.76 -5.67
CA THR A 132 -24.32 -20.68 -4.52
C THR A 132 -25.53 -20.50 -3.60
N GLY A 133 -26.27 -19.40 -3.74
CA GLY A 133 -27.31 -18.98 -2.80
C GLY A 133 -26.78 -18.49 -1.44
N LYS A 134 -25.46 -18.32 -1.30
CA LYS A 134 -24.81 -17.90 -0.06
C LYS A 134 -24.38 -16.43 -0.09
N SER A 135 -24.43 -15.76 1.06
CA SER A 135 -24.12 -14.34 1.21
C SER A 135 -22.93 -14.08 2.14
N VAL A 136 -22.10 -13.10 1.80
CA VAL A 136 -20.94 -12.67 2.60
C VAL A 136 -20.90 -11.16 2.77
N ALA A 137 -20.76 -10.69 4.01
CA ALA A 137 -20.42 -9.30 4.31
C ALA A 137 -18.90 -9.13 4.39
N VAL A 138 -18.37 -8.11 3.71
CA VAL A 138 -16.95 -7.74 3.73
C VAL A 138 -16.83 -6.36 4.38
N VAL A 139 -16.14 -6.27 5.51
CA VAL A 139 -15.96 -5.02 6.25
C VAL A 139 -14.59 -4.43 5.92
N GLY A 140 -14.59 -3.29 5.23
CA GLY A 140 -13.41 -2.59 4.72
C GLY A 140 -13.18 -2.83 3.23
N SER A 141 -13.03 -1.74 2.47
CA SER A 141 -12.78 -1.76 1.02
C SER A 141 -11.29 -1.62 0.66
N GLY A 142 -10.38 -1.95 1.59
CA GLY A 142 -8.95 -2.02 1.30
C GLY A 142 -8.58 -3.20 0.40
N PRO A 143 -7.30 -3.36 0.03
CA PRO A 143 -6.86 -4.42 -0.88
C PRO A 143 -7.29 -5.83 -0.48
N ALA A 144 -7.28 -6.15 0.82
CA ALA A 144 -7.70 -7.44 1.34
C ALA A 144 -9.21 -7.68 1.14
N GLY A 145 -10.05 -6.69 1.47
CA GLY A 145 -11.51 -6.78 1.30
C GLY A 145 -11.92 -6.85 -0.16
N LEU A 146 -11.32 -6.01 -1.01
CA LEU A 146 -11.56 -6.05 -2.47
C LEU A 146 -11.15 -7.39 -3.07
N ALA A 147 -10.01 -7.95 -2.65
CA ALA A 147 -9.57 -9.25 -3.13
C ALA A 147 -10.46 -10.40 -2.65
N ALA A 148 -10.89 -10.38 -1.38
CA ALA A 148 -11.83 -11.35 -0.86
C ALA A 148 -13.17 -11.28 -1.60
N ALA A 149 -13.71 -10.07 -1.79
CA ALA A 149 -14.97 -9.86 -2.48
C ALA A 149 -14.93 -10.33 -3.95
N PHE A 150 -13.85 -10.03 -4.66
CA PHE A 150 -13.65 -10.48 -6.04
C PHE A 150 -13.66 -12.02 -6.15
N ASP A 151 -12.86 -12.71 -5.33
CA ASP A 151 -12.77 -14.17 -5.38
C ASP A 151 -14.10 -14.82 -4.93
N LEU A 152 -14.75 -14.32 -3.88
CA LEU A 152 -16.05 -14.83 -3.41
C LEU A 152 -17.16 -14.63 -4.45
N ALA A 153 -17.20 -13.48 -5.11
CA ALA A 153 -18.17 -13.20 -6.15
C ALA A 153 -17.94 -14.11 -7.37
N LYS A 154 -16.69 -14.29 -7.83
CA LYS A 154 -16.34 -15.27 -8.88
C LYS A 154 -16.75 -16.69 -8.50
N MET A 155 -16.70 -17.05 -7.22
CA MET A 155 -17.14 -18.34 -6.70
C MET A 155 -18.66 -18.51 -6.62
N GLY A 156 -19.45 -17.48 -6.96
CA GLY A 156 -20.91 -17.55 -7.05
C GLY A 156 -21.67 -17.01 -5.82
N HIS A 157 -20.96 -16.44 -4.84
CA HIS A 157 -21.58 -15.87 -3.65
C HIS A 157 -22.09 -14.44 -3.90
N SER A 158 -23.12 -14.05 -3.15
CA SER A 158 -23.57 -12.66 -3.05
C SER A 158 -22.69 -11.91 -2.05
N VAL A 159 -22.11 -10.77 -2.44
CA VAL A 159 -21.14 -10.05 -1.59
C VAL A 159 -21.53 -8.59 -1.46
N THR A 160 -21.54 -8.10 -0.21
CA THR A 160 -21.67 -6.67 0.12
C THR A 160 -20.44 -6.21 0.88
N ILE A 161 -19.75 -5.18 0.38
CA ILE A 161 -18.66 -4.48 1.06
C ILE A 161 -19.25 -3.31 1.85
N TYR A 162 -18.85 -3.16 3.11
CA TYR A 162 -19.15 -2.03 3.98
C TYR A 162 -17.87 -1.22 4.19
N GLU A 163 -17.89 0.06 3.87
CA GLU A 163 -16.75 0.97 3.94
C GLU A 163 -17.12 2.22 4.74
N ARG A 164 -16.29 2.55 5.73
CA ARG A 164 -16.51 3.70 6.61
C ARG A 164 -16.33 5.03 5.89
N ASN A 165 -15.38 5.12 4.97
CA ASN A 165 -15.06 6.37 4.27
C ASN A 165 -16.09 6.69 3.17
N PRO A 166 -16.14 7.95 2.71
CA PRO A 166 -16.95 8.34 1.54
C PRO A 166 -16.39 7.82 0.21
N VAL A 167 -15.25 7.13 0.23
CA VAL A 167 -14.56 6.56 -0.93
C VAL A 167 -14.08 5.15 -0.62
N PHE A 168 -14.00 4.30 -1.65
CA PHE A 168 -13.45 2.94 -1.51
C PHE A 168 -11.93 2.90 -1.70
N GLY A 169 -11.32 1.73 -1.46
CA GLY A 169 -9.90 1.45 -1.73
C GLY A 169 -9.02 1.51 -0.48
N GLY A 170 -9.53 1.97 0.65
CA GLY A 170 -8.76 2.12 1.89
C GLY A 170 -7.50 2.96 1.67
N MET A 171 -6.34 2.48 2.14
CA MET A 171 -5.05 3.18 2.00
C MET A 171 -4.62 3.41 0.54
N LEU A 172 -5.18 2.68 -0.44
CA LEU A 172 -4.92 2.97 -1.85
C LEU A 172 -5.40 4.38 -2.25
N THR A 173 -6.51 4.81 -1.64
CA THR A 173 -7.20 6.06 -1.97
C THR A 173 -6.87 7.16 -0.96
N VAL A 174 -6.83 6.84 0.33
CA VAL A 174 -6.60 7.85 1.37
C VAL A 174 -5.13 7.95 1.82
N GLY A 175 -4.31 6.95 1.54
CA GLY A 175 -2.89 6.95 1.92
C GLY A 175 -1.99 7.37 0.76
N ILE A 176 -2.02 6.62 -0.34
CA ILE A 176 -1.09 6.81 -1.45
C ILE A 176 -1.49 8.04 -2.27
N PRO A 177 -0.60 9.02 -2.49
CA PRO A 177 -0.89 10.21 -3.27
C PRO A 177 -1.22 9.94 -4.74
N ALA A 178 -2.04 10.81 -5.34
CA ALA A 178 -2.48 10.67 -6.74
C ALA A 178 -1.31 10.68 -7.75
N PHE A 179 -0.22 11.39 -7.45
CA PHE A 179 0.97 11.43 -8.31
C PHE A 179 1.70 10.07 -8.41
N ARG A 180 1.38 9.12 -7.52
CA ARG A 180 1.84 7.71 -7.56
C ARG A 180 0.73 6.74 -7.96
N LEU A 181 -0.46 6.95 -7.43
CA LEU A 181 -1.62 6.10 -7.67
C LEU A 181 -2.85 6.95 -7.98
N PRO A 182 -3.11 7.23 -9.27
CA PRO A 182 -4.27 8.01 -9.67
C PRO A 182 -5.58 7.34 -9.24
N ARG A 183 -6.57 8.15 -8.90
CA ARG A 183 -7.84 7.68 -8.31
C ARG A 183 -8.64 6.86 -9.32
N GLU A 184 -8.63 7.28 -10.57
CA GLU A 184 -9.24 6.61 -11.71
C GLU A 184 -8.69 5.20 -11.94
N VAL A 185 -7.45 4.91 -11.51
CA VAL A 185 -6.87 3.56 -11.59
C VAL A 185 -7.49 2.65 -10.54
N VAL A 186 -7.66 3.15 -9.31
CA VAL A 186 -8.35 2.41 -8.24
C VAL A 186 -9.81 2.17 -8.64
N GLU A 187 -10.48 3.20 -9.15
CA GLU A 187 -11.86 3.12 -9.64
C GLU A 187 -12.01 2.09 -10.77
N ARG A 188 -11.08 2.06 -11.73
CA ARG A 188 -11.11 1.10 -12.85
C ARG A 188 -10.98 -0.35 -12.39
N ASP A 189 -10.07 -0.62 -11.47
CA ASP A 189 -9.88 -1.95 -10.88
C ASP A 189 -11.11 -2.37 -10.08
N VAL A 190 -11.65 -1.47 -9.23
CA VAL A 190 -12.86 -1.73 -8.42
C VAL A 190 -14.10 -1.93 -9.29
N ALA A 191 -14.24 -1.19 -10.39
CA ALA A 191 -15.35 -1.35 -11.33
C ALA A 191 -15.42 -2.77 -11.92
N GLN A 192 -14.27 -3.48 -12.04
CA GLN A 192 -14.29 -4.89 -12.45
C GLN A 192 -14.89 -5.80 -11.37
N ILE A 193 -14.67 -5.47 -10.09
CA ILE A 193 -15.23 -6.19 -8.96
C ILE A 193 -16.76 -5.99 -8.91
N GLU A 194 -17.24 -4.76 -9.12
CA GLU A 194 -18.67 -4.44 -9.17
C GLU A 194 -19.39 -5.16 -10.33
N LYS A 195 -18.73 -5.35 -11.48
CA LYS A 195 -19.28 -6.15 -12.61
C LYS A 195 -19.60 -7.60 -12.23
N LEU A 196 -19.00 -8.14 -11.17
CA LEU A 196 -19.35 -9.48 -10.65
C LEU A 196 -20.63 -9.49 -9.79
N GLY A 197 -21.25 -8.32 -9.60
CA GLY A 197 -22.43 -8.11 -8.76
C GLY A 197 -22.11 -7.79 -7.30
N VAL A 198 -20.85 -7.46 -6.99
CA VAL A 198 -20.46 -7.00 -5.64
C VAL A 198 -21.07 -5.62 -5.39
N LYS A 199 -21.72 -5.46 -4.24
CA LYS A 199 -22.29 -4.17 -3.81
C LYS A 199 -21.33 -3.49 -2.84
N ILE A 200 -21.14 -2.18 -2.98
CA ILE A 200 -20.30 -1.40 -2.06
C ILE A 200 -21.17 -0.35 -1.35
N ARG A 201 -21.19 -0.38 -0.02
CA ARG A 201 -21.86 0.59 0.84
C ARG A 201 -20.80 1.47 1.50
N LEU A 202 -20.65 2.68 0.98
CA LEU A 202 -19.78 3.73 1.53
C LEU A 202 -20.44 4.41 2.74
N ASN A 203 -19.66 5.20 3.48
CA ASN A 203 -20.14 5.92 4.67
C ASN A 203 -20.87 5.02 5.68
N THR A 204 -20.38 3.79 5.87
CA THR A 204 -21.00 2.82 6.77
C THR A 204 -19.97 2.24 7.73
N CYS A 205 -20.07 2.60 9.00
CA CYS A 205 -19.15 2.13 10.05
C CYS A 205 -19.71 0.89 10.75
N VAL A 206 -19.13 -0.28 10.45
CA VAL A 206 -19.46 -1.52 11.18
C VAL A 206 -18.74 -1.53 12.55
N GLY A 207 -19.48 -1.89 13.60
CA GLY A 207 -19.08 -1.84 15.00
C GLY A 207 -19.80 -0.71 15.76
N ASP A 208 -19.73 0.51 15.25
CA ASP A 208 -20.38 1.69 15.86
C ASP A 208 -21.84 1.86 15.42
N GLU A 209 -22.09 1.88 14.10
CA GLU A 209 -23.42 2.11 13.52
C GLU A 209 -24.17 0.80 13.29
N ILE A 210 -23.45 -0.21 12.79
CA ILE A 210 -23.97 -1.56 12.53
C ILE A 210 -23.19 -2.55 13.40
N PRO A 211 -23.80 -3.10 14.47
CA PRO A 211 -23.16 -4.14 15.28
C PRO A 211 -22.71 -5.34 14.43
N LEU A 212 -21.59 -5.95 14.80
CA LEU A 212 -21.06 -7.12 14.06
C LEU A 212 -22.03 -8.30 14.11
N GLU A 213 -22.76 -8.44 15.21
CA GLU A 213 -23.77 -9.47 15.44
C GLU A 213 -24.90 -9.40 14.39
N ASN A 214 -25.34 -8.19 14.03
CA ASN A 214 -26.36 -8.00 12.99
C ASN A 214 -25.88 -8.55 11.64
N LEU A 215 -24.60 -8.36 11.30
CA LEU A 215 -24.05 -8.92 10.07
C LEU A 215 -24.01 -10.45 10.09
N LEU A 216 -23.81 -11.06 11.26
CA LEU A 216 -23.84 -12.52 11.41
C LEU A 216 -25.27 -13.10 11.36
N GLU A 217 -26.29 -12.30 11.67
CA GLU A 217 -27.70 -12.67 11.49
C GLU A 217 -28.13 -12.53 10.02
N GLU A 218 -27.61 -11.52 9.30
CA GLU A 218 -28.00 -11.21 7.92
C GLU A 218 -27.20 -11.99 6.85
N TYR A 219 -25.97 -12.40 7.15
CA TYR A 219 -25.06 -13.03 6.19
C TYR A 219 -24.56 -14.39 6.67
N ASP A 220 -24.33 -15.32 5.73
CA ASP A 220 -23.80 -16.66 6.08
C ASP A 220 -22.35 -16.61 6.59
N ALA A 221 -21.58 -15.56 6.23
CA ALA A 221 -20.23 -15.31 6.73
C ALA A 221 -19.87 -13.81 6.69
N VAL A 222 -18.89 -13.43 7.51
CA VAL A 222 -18.34 -12.07 7.57
C VAL A 222 -16.82 -12.12 7.39
N PHE A 223 -16.27 -11.18 6.62
CA PHE A 223 -14.83 -10.96 6.48
C PHE A 223 -14.44 -9.57 7.00
N LEU A 224 -13.47 -9.51 7.92
CA LEU A 224 -12.94 -8.27 8.48
C LEU A 224 -11.59 -7.91 7.83
N GLY A 225 -11.60 -6.87 6.99
CA GLY A 225 -10.45 -6.34 6.24
C GLY A 225 -10.22 -4.84 6.51
N ILE A 226 -10.33 -4.44 7.78
CA ILE A 226 -10.38 -3.03 8.22
C ILE A 226 -9.02 -2.32 8.28
N GLY A 227 -7.92 -3.01 8.01
CA GLY A 227 -6.57 -2.43 7.96
C GLY A 227 -6.02 -1.92 9.30
N ALA A 228 -5.04 -1.03 9.22
CA ALA A 228 -4.40 -0.39 10.37
C ALA A 228 -4.47 1.14 10.25
N HIS A 229 -5.34 1.79 11.03
CA HIS A 229 -5.66 3.21 10.87
C HIS A 229 -5.33 4.07 12.09
N GLU A 230 -4.80 3.49 13.17
CA GLU A 230 -4.42 4.23 14.38
C GLU A 230 -2.93 4.63 14.33
N PRO A 231 -2.60 5.93 14.47
CA PRO A 231 -1.23 6.43 14.55
C PRO A 231 -0.35 5.77 15.61
N LYS A 232 0.96 5.70 15.36
CA LYS A 232 1.97 5.53 16.41
C LYS A 232 2.79 6.81 16.49
N TRP A 233 2.96 7.31 17.70
CA TRP A 233 3.73 8.53 18.00
C TRP A 233 5.10 8.17 18.59
N MET A 234 6.07 9.07 18.51
CA MET A 234 7.43 8.82 18.99
C MET A 234 7.47 8.73 20.52
N GLY A 235 6.52 9.38 21.19
CA GLY A 235 6.45 9.53 22.64
C GLY A 235 7.48 10.53 23.16
N ILE A 236 7.82 11.56 22.38
CA ILE A 236 8.75 12.62 22.78
C ILE A 236 8.00 13.87 23.27
N PRO A 237 8.61 14.74 24.11
CA PRO A 237 7.94 15.95 24.56
C PRO A 237 7.63 16.90 23.40
N GLY A 238 6.41 17.48 23.40
CA GLY A 238 5.95 18.48 22.43
C GLY A 238 5.13 17.93 21.26
N GLU A 239 4.77 16.64 21.26
CA GLU A 239 3.90 16.03 20.24
C GLU A 239 2.48 16.62 20.21
N GLU A 240 2.07 17.27 21.31
CA GLU A 240 0.78 17.94 21.43
C GLU A 240 0.72 19.34 20.79
N LEU A 241 1.86 19.86 20.29
CA LEU A 241 1.94 21.20 19.72
C LEU A 241 1.19 21.28 18.38
N GLY A 242 0.57 22.43 18.12
CA GLY A 242 -0.03 22.70 16.81
C GLY A 242 1.04 22.70 15.70
N GLY A 243 0.73 22.07 14.56
CA GLY A 243 1.68 21.85 13.47
C GLY A 243 2.45 20.53 13.58
N VAL A 244 2.24 19.74 14.64
CA VAL A 244 2.67 18.34 14.69
C VAL A 244 1.53 17.46 14.17
N GLU A 245 1.79 16.73 13.10
CA GLU A 245 0.80 15.91 12.40
C GLU A 245 1.29 14.47 12.25
N HIS A 246 0.35 13.53 12.23
CA HIS A 246 0.68 12.16 11.83
C HIS A 246 0.45 11.98 10.33
N VAL A 247 1.33 11.23 9.67
CA VAL A 247 1.30 11.00 8.22
C VAL A 247 -0.05 10.47 7.71
N LEU A 248 -0.73 9.66 8.50
CA LEU A 248 -2.05 9.11 8.15
C LEU A 248 -3.14 10.17 8.07
N THR A 249 -3.11 11.17 8.96
CA THR A 249 -4.07 12.27 8.96
C THR A 249 -3.76 13.19 7.81
N PHE A 250 -2.50 13.63 7.72
CA PHE A 250 -2.00 14.51 6.66
C PHE A 250 -2.31 13.99 5.26
N LEU A 251 -1.89 12.75 4.94
CA LEU A 251 -2.14 12.18 3.61
C LEU A 251 -3.62 11.95 3.34
N ARG A 252 -4.40 11.53 4.34
CA ARG A 252 -5.86 11.34 4.18
C ARG A 252 -6.53 12.66 3.83
N GLU A 253 -6.22 13.72 4.55
CA GLU A 253 -6.81 15.03 4.31
C GLU A 253 -6.43 15.52 2.92
N VAL A 254 -5.15 15.57 2.56
CA VAL A 254 -4.71 15.99 1.23
C VAL A 254 -5.37 15.17 0.12
N ASN A 255 -5.48 13.85 0.30
CA ASN A 255 -6.07 12.97 -0.71
C ASN A 255 -7.59 13.14 -0.86
N LEU A 256 -8.29 13.64 0.16
CA LEU A 256 -9.74 13.84 0.15
C LEU A 256 -10.14 15.29 -0.17
N SER A 257 -9.38 16.28 0.28
CA SER A 257 -9.68 17.71 0.12
C SER A 257 -8.82 18.42 -0.92
N GLY A 258 -7.68 17.84 -1.32
CA GLY A 258 -6.70 18.44 -2.21
C GLY A 258 -5.78 19.49 -1.55
N SER A 259 -6.00 19.85 -0.29
CA SER A 259 -5.17 20.84 0.42
C SER A 259 -5.30 20.73 1.94
N VAL A 260 -4.25 21.13 2.65
CA VAL A 260 -4.19 21.23 4.11
C VAL A 260 -3.40 22.48 4.51
N ASP A 261 -3.62 23.00 5.71
CA ASP A 261 -2.76 24.04 6.28
C ASP A 261 -1.38 23.44 6.57
N ILE A 262 -0.33 24.00 5.97
CA ILE A 262 1.03 23.49 6.11
C ILE A 262 1.99 24.68 6.26
N GLY A 263 2.91 24.56 7.21
CA GLY A 263 3.93 25.57 7.43
C GLY A 263 4.95 25.62 6.28
N PRO A 264 5.68 26.74 6.12
CA PRO A 264 6.61 26.90 5.01
C PRO A 264 7.80 25.95 5.10
N ARG A 265 8.22 25.50 6.29
CA ARG A 265 9.30 24.53 6.45
C ARG A 265 8.81 23.26 7.15
N VAL A 266 8.99 22.11 6.51
CA VAL A 266 8.35 20.85 6.94
C VAL A 266 9.38 19.76 7.20
N GLY A 267 9.45 19.27 8.43
CA GLY A 267 10.24 18.07 8.76
C GLY A 267 9.36 16.82 8.70
N VAL A 268 9.80 15.79 7.97
CA VAL A 268 9.10 14.50 7.93
C VAL A 268 9.97 13.41 8.58
N VAL A 269 9.47 12.80 9.65
CA VAL A 269 10.20 11.80 10.43
C VAL A 269 9.88 10.39 9.91
N GLY A 270 10.84 9.74 9.29
CA GLY A 270 10.68 8.38 8.78
C GLY A 270 11.49 8.10 7.51
N GLY A 271 11.45 6.87 7.04
CA GLY A 271 12.15 6.46 5.81
C GLY A 271 11.42 5.42 4.97
N GLY A 272 10.15 5.14 5.30
CA GLY A 272 9.28 4.26 4.52
C GLY A 272 8.47 5.02 3.47
N SER A 273 7.71 4.30 2.66
CA SER A 273 6.90 4.89 1.58
C SER A 273 6.00 6.02 2.06
N ALA A 274 5.36 5.88 3.23
CA ALA A 274 4.53 6.96 3.80
C ALA A 274 5.32 8.25 4.07
N ALA A 275 6.58 8.16 4.49
CA ALA A 275 7.44 9.32 4.70
C ALA A 275 7.82 9.98 3.36
N ILE A 276 8.12 9.16 2.34
CA ILE A 276 8.41 9.66 0.98
C ILE A 276 7.18 10.31 0.35
N ASP A 277 6.01 9.71 0.55
CA ASP A 277 4.74 10.26 0.08
C ASP A 277 4.42 11.59 0.77
N ALA A 278 4.58 11.68 2.10
CA ALA A 278 4.36 12.92 2.83
C ALA A 278 5.32 14.02 2.38
N VAL A 279 6.63 13.76 2.33
CA VAL A 279 7.61 14.81 2.00
C VAL A 279 7.42 15.33 0.56
N ARG A 280 7.11 14.45 -0.39
CA ARG A 280 6.81 14.82 -1.79
C ARG A 280 5.47 15.53 -1.94
N THR A 281 4.51 15.20 -1.09
CA THR A 281 3.22 15.89 -1.01
C THR A 281 3.40 17.31 -0.44
N SER A 282 4.17 17.47 0.64
CA SER A 282 4.50 18.78 1.22
C SER A 282 5.16 19.71 0.21
N LEU A 283 6.07 19.19 -0.62
CA LEU A 283 6.69 19.95 -1.71
C LEU A 283 5.65 20.48 -2.70
N ARG A 284 4.69 19.64 -3.09
CA ARG A 284 3.61 20.00 -4.03
C ARG A 284 2.60 20.99 -3.45
N LEU A 285 2.49 21.03 -2.12
CA LEU A 285 1.72 22.05 -1.40
C LEU A 285 2.47 23.39 -1.28
N GLY A 286 3.70 23.48 -1.79
CA GLY A 286 4.48 24.72 -1.83
C GLY A 286 5.39 24.94 -0.61
N ALA A 287 5.59 23.93 0.22
CA ALA A 287 6.53 24.00 1.35
C ALA A 287 7.98 23.71 0.94
N ASP A 288 8.92 23.93 1.87
CA ASP A 288 10.32 23.49 1.85
C ASP A 288 10.50 22.28 2.79
N PRO A 289 10.30 21.04 2.30
CA PRO A 289 10.28 19.86 3.14
C PRO A 289 11.61 19.10 3.15
N PHE A 290 11.89 18.41 4.23
CA PHE A 290 13.07 17.52 4.36
C PHE A 290 12.75 16.26 5.16
N ILE A 291 13.49 15.19 4.88
CA ILE A 291 13.42 13.92 5.61
C ILE A 291 14.35 13.96 6.83
N ILE A 292 13.86 13.44 7.97
CA ILE A 292 14.65 13.09 9.16
C ILE A 292 14.60 11.57 9.31
N TYR A 293 15.76 10.91 9.19
CA TYR A 293 15.82 9.45 9.25
C TYR A 293 16.97 8.96 10.14
N ARG A 294 16.63 8.15 11.14
CA ARG A 294 17.58 7.64 12.15
C ARG A 294 18.59 6.61 11.64
N ARG A 295 18.50 6.16 10.38
CA ARG A 295 19.49 5.25 9.75
C ARG A 295 20.01 5.86 8.45
N THR A 296 20.73 5.07 7.64
CA THR A 296 21.30 5.54 6.37
C THR A 296 20.38 5.22 5.18
N ARG A 297 20.72 5.77 4.01
CA ARG A 297 20.07 5.49 2.72
C ARG A 297 19.88 3.99 2.45
N ARG A 298 20.83 3.15 2.85
CA ARG A 298 20.81 1.70 2.57
C ARG A 298 19.75 0.97 3.39
N GLU A 299 19.43 1.44 4.58
CA GLU A 299 18.45 0.81 5.47
C GLU A 299 17.02 1.35 5.30
N MET A 300 16.83 2.34 4.43
CA MET A 300 15.51 2.91 4.12
C MET A 300 14.57 1.83 3.57
N PRO A 301 13.39 1.64 4.16
CA PRO A 301 12.43 0.65 3.68
C PRO A 301 11.57 1.12 2.49
N ALA A 302 11.61 2.39 2.12
CA ALA A 302 10.91 2.89 0.94
C ALA A 302 11.47 2.28 -0.37
N ASP A 303 10.64 2.26 -1.41
CA ASP A 303 11.07 1.83 -2.74
C ASP A 303 12.24 2.70 -3.23
N PRO A 304 13.38 2.11 -3.63
CA PRO A 304 14.52 2.88 -4.12
C PRO A 304 14.20 3.86 -5.25
N VAL A 305 13.25 3.53 -6.14
CA VAL A 305 12.83 4.40 -7.25
C VAL A 305 12.20 5.67 -6.72
N GLU A 306 11.34 5.56 -5.71
CA GLU A 306 10.63 6.70 -5.11
C GLU A 306 11.57 7.60 -4.31
N VAL A 307 12.59 7.01 -3.66
CA VAL A 307 13.62 7.78 -2.98
C VAL A 307 14.46 8.57 -3.99
N VAL A 308 14.85 7.96 -5.12
CA VAL A 308 15.55 8.67 -6.19
C VAL A 308 14.68 9.79 -6.78
N GLU A 309 13.38 9.54 -6.97
CA GLU A 309 12.46 10.59 -7.43
C GLU A 309 12.33 11.76 -6.45
N ALA A 310 12.37 11.49 -5.14
CA ALA A 310 12.39 12.54 -4.12
C ALA A 310 13.71 13.34 -4.15
N GLU A 311 14.85 12.67 -4.34
CA GLU A 311 16.16 13.31 -4.51
C GLU A 311 16.18 14.19 -5.79
N GLU A 312 15.65 13.69 -6.91
CA GLU A 312 15.48 14.44 -8.17
C GLU A 312 14.58 15.67 -7.99
N GLU A 313 13.58 15.60 -7.11
CA GLU A 313 12.68 16.71 -6.75
C GLU A 313 13.34 17.73 -5.80
N GLY A 314 14.59 17.50 -5.38
CA GLY A 314 15.37 18.42 -4.55
C GLY A 314 15.15 18.28 -3.04
N ILE A 315 14.51 17.20 -2.58
CA ILE A 315 14.20 16.99 -1.17
C ILE A 315 15.47 16.61 -0.38
N PRO A 316 15.85 17.36 0.68
CA PRO A 316 16.99 17.01 1.51
C PRO A 316 16.73 15.80 2.41
N PHE A 317 17.74 14.94 2.57
CA PHE A 317 17.72 13.78 3.46
C PHE A 317 18.71 13.95 4.62
N ASN A 318 18.20 14.00 5.85
CA ASN A 318 19.00 14.05 7.07
C ASN A 318 19.09 12.64 7.66
N PHE A 319 20.08 11.89 7.17
CA PHE A 319 20.39 10.54 7.65
C PHE A 319 21.08 10.56 8.99
N LEU A 320 20.96 9.45 9.72
CA LEU A 320 21.54 9.29 11.06
C LEU A 320 21.11 10.42 12.00
N THR A 321 19.84 10.83 11.90
CA THR A 321 19.26 11.90 12.71
C THR A 321 17.98 11.41 13.35
N ASN A 322 17.83 11.60 14.66
CA ASN A 322 16.65 11.17 15.42
C ASN A 322 16.11 12.31 16.29
N PRO A 323 14.82 12.69 16.16
CA PRO A 323 14.17 13.62 17.07
C PRO A 323 14.19 13.14 18.52
N VAL A 324 14.41 14.06 19.46
CA VAL A 324 14.36 13.78 20.90
C VAL A 324 13.40 14.72 21.64
N LYS A 325 13.11 15.89 21.08
CA LYS A 325 12.17 16.86 21.65
C LYS A 325 11.64 17.80 20.56
N ILE A 326 10.34 18.11 20.60
CA ILE A 326 9.72 19.09 19.72
C ILE A 326 9.68 20.44 20.46
N LEU A 327 10.09 21.51 19.78
CA LEU A 327 10.16 22.85 20.32
C LEU A 327 8.97 23.67 19.81
N GLY A 328 8.42 24.53 20.66
CA GLY A 328 7.30 25.38 20.26
C GLY A 328 7.19 26.67 21.04
N GLU A 329 6.52 27.63 20.41
CA GLU A 329 6.19 28.95 20.96
C GLU A 329 4.70 29.20 20.73
N ALA A 330 4.02 29.83 21.71
CA ALA A 330 2.58 30.10 21.65
C ALA A 330 1.71 28.88 21.29
N GLY A 331 2.14 27.67 21.67
CA GLY A 331 1.42 26.42 21.40
C GLY A 331 1.58 25.86 19.98
N ARG A 332 2.47 26.43 19.15
CA ARG A 332 2.81 25.91 17.82
C ARG A 332 4.27 25.50 17.73
N VAL A 333 4.55 24.50 16.90
CA VAL A 333 5.90 24.02 16.65
C VAL A 333 6.76 25.10 15.96
N THR A 334 8.02 25.22 16.38
CA THR A 334 9.02 26.13 15.80
C THR A 334 10.34 25.44 15.44
N GLY A 335 10.49 24.18 15.87
CA GLY A 335 11.68 23.39 15.61
C GLY A 335 11.60 22.00 16.22
N VAL A 336 12.59 21.18 15.89
CA VAL A 336 12.79 19.87 16.52
C VAL A 336 14.25 19.74 16.93
N GLU A 337 14.46 19.37 18.19
CA GLU A 337 15.77 18.98 18.71
C GLU A 337 16.04 17.53 18.31
N CYS A 338 17.19 17.32 17.69
CA CYS A 338 17.62 16.03 17.16
C CYS A 338 18.98 15.66 17.73
N VAL A 339 19.26 14.37 17.76
CA VAL A 339 20.60 13.81 18.01
C VAL A 339 21.11 13.09 16.77
N ARG A 340 22.43 13.08 16.60
CA ARG A 340 23.08 12.22 15.60
C ARG A 340 23.06 10.78 16.08
N MET A 341 22.96 9.86 15.13
CA MET A 341 22.96 8.42 15.35
C MET A 341 24.22 7.78 14.74
N GLU A 342 24.61 6.64 15.27
CA GLU A 342 25.55 5.71 14.65
C GLU A 342 24.86 4.36 14.43
N LEU A 343 25.35 3.57 13.48
CA LEU A 343 24.84 2.21 13.30
C LEU A 343 25.58 1.25 14.25
N GLY A 344 24.86 0.66 15.18
CA GLY A 344 25.32 -0.45 16.01
C GLY A 344 24.99 -1.81 15.40
N ASP A 345 24.92 -2.84 16.25
CA ASP A 345 24.61 -4.21 15.84
C ASP A 345 23.26 -4.37 15.13
N VAL A 346 23.14 -5.42 14.31
CA VAL A 346 21.90 -5.76 13.60
C VAL A 346 20.79 -6.12 14.59
N ASP A 347 19.65 -5.47 14.46
CA ASP A 347 18.43 -5.70 15.25
C ASP A 347 17.58 -6.87 14.71
N GLN A 348 16.47 -7.18 15.40
CA GLN A 348 15.56 -8.27 15.03
C GLN A 348 14.88 -8.08 13.66
N SER A 349 14.88 -6.87 13.10
CA SER A 349 14.38 -6.60 11.75
C SER A 349 15.43 -6.87 10.66
N GLY A 350 16.63 -7.32 11.04
CA GLY A 350 17.75 -7.52 10.13
C GLY A 350 18.47 -6.23 9.73
N ARG A 351 18.21 -5.12 10.43
CA ARG A 351 18.84 -3.82 10.16
C ARG A 351 19.69 -3.36 11.34
N PRO A 352 20.82 -2.67 11.11
CA PRO A 352 21.59 -2.06 12.20
C PRO A 352 20.73 -1.18 13.11
N ARG A 353 20.90 -1.35 14.43
CA ARG A 353 20.23 -0.53 15.44
C ARG A 353 20.85 0.87 15.42
N PRO A 354 20.06 1.95 15.40
CA PRO A 354 20.60 3.28 15.56
C PRO A 354 20.93 3.53 17.04
N VAL A 355 22.13 4.01 17.33
CA VAL A 355 22.64 4.33 18.67
C VAL A 355 22.91 5.84 18.74
N PRO A 356 22.37 6.57 19.73
CA PRO A 356 22.57 8.02 19.82
C PRO A 356 24.03 8.37 20.14
N VAL A 357 24.54 9.42 19.50
CA VAL A 357 25.84 10.02 19.79
C VAL A 357 25.66 11.06 20.89
N GLU A 358 26.27 10.84 22.05
CA GLU A 358 26.22 11.79 23.17
C GLU A 358 26.86 13.13 22.79
N GLY A 359 26.24 14.25 23.19
CA GLY A 359 26.74 15.60 22.90
C GLY A 359 26.55 16.05 21.44
N SER A 360 25.67 15.39 20.68
CA SER A 360 25.38 15.70 19.28
C SER A 360 24.03 16.41 19.06
N GLU A 361 23.42 16.88 20.14
CA GLU A 361 22.16 17.59 20.15
C GLU A 361 22.25 18.85 19.27
N HIS A 362 21.26 19.02 18.39
CA HIS A 362 21.14 20.20 17.54
C HIS A 362 19.68 20.46 17.19
N VAL A 363 19.35 21.71 16.92
CA VAL A 363 17.98 22.12 16.57
C VAL A 363 17.83 22.28 15.07
N MET A 364 16.78 21.69 14.52
CA MET A 364 16.33 21.88 13.14
C MET A 364 15.07 22.76 13.16
N PRO A 365 15.11 24.00 12.64
CA PRO A 365 13.93 24.86 12.58
C PRO A 365 12.88 24.29 11.61
N LEU A 366 11.61 24.34 11.98
CA LEU A 366 10.47 23.92 11.15
C LEU A 366 9.16 24.50 11.68
N ASP A 367 8.14 24.54 10.83
CA ASP A 367 6.80 25.05 11.14
C ASP A 367 5.73 23.93 11.12
N THR A 368 6.06 22.80 10.49
CA THR A 368 5.27 21.56 10.56
C THR A 368 6.20 20.36 10.73
N LEU A 369 5.84 19.46 11.64
CA LEU A 369 6.49 18.16 11.81
C LEU A 369 5.49 17.05 11.46
N ILE A 370 5.83 16.20 10.50
CA ILE A 370 5.00 15.06 10.11
C ILE A 370 5.66 13.77 10.59
N GLU A 371 4.98 13.03 11.45
CA GLU A 371 5.45 11.74 11.96
C GLU A 371 4.98 10.58 11.06
N ALA A 372 5.95 9.82 10.53
CA ALA A 372 5.72 8.67 9.65
C ALA A 372 6.39 7.40 10.20
N ILE A 373 6.10 7.08 11.47
CA ILE A 373 6.78 6.05 12.26
C ILE A 373 5.91 4.81 12.55
N SER A 374 5.02 4.47 11.61
CA SER A 374 4.10 3.31 11.63
C SER A 374 2.73 3.59 12.24
N GLN A 375 1.89 2.55 12.28
CA GLN A 375 0.48 2.59 12.67
C GLN A 375 0.08 1.22 13.24
N LYS A 376 -1.09 1.12 13.83
CA LYS A 376 -1.71 -0.12 14.33
C LYS A 376 -3.21 -0.17 14.00
N PRO A 377 -3.86 -1.33 14.13
CA PRO A 377 -5.31 -1.42 13.99
C PRO A 377 -6.04 -0.58 15.02
N ASP A 378 -7.11 0.06 14.57
CA ASP A 378 -8.11 0.68 15.43
C ASP A 378 -9.23 -0.34 15.60
N LEU A 379 -9.39 -0.87 16.81
CA LEU A 379 -10.40 -1.90 17.13
C LEU A 379 -11.44 -1.39 18.15
N ARG A 380 -11.48 -0.07 18.39
CA ARG A 380 -12.40 0.54 19.37
C ARG A 380 -13.87 0.23 19.07
N MET A 381 -14.22 0.19 17.78
CA MET A 381 -15.57 -0.16 17.32
C MET A 381 -15.97 -1.62 17.62
N PHE A 382 -15.00 -2.48 17.97
CA PHE A 382 -15.23 -3.87 18.35
C PHE A 382 -14.97 -4.16 19.83
N GLU A 383 -14.70 -3.14 20.66
CA GLU A 383 -14.45 -3.33 22.11
C GLU A 383 -15.59 -4.03 22.85
N LYS A 384 -16.83 -3.86 22.36
CA LYS A 384 -18.02 -4.51 22.93
C LYS A 384 -18.17 -5.97 22.51
N VAL A 385 -17.47 -6.41 21.46
CA VAL A 385 -17.50 -7.77 20.94
C VAL A 385 -16.52 -8.64 21.74
N LYS A 386 -16.97 -9.10 22.92
CA LYS A 386 -16.11 -9.78 23.91
C LYS A 386 -15.43 -11.06 23.38
N ASP A 387 -16.01 -11.70 22.39
CA ASP A 387 -15.51 -12.96 21.85
C ASP A 387 -14.44 -12.78 20.77
N LEU A 388 -14.17 -11.53 20.31
CA LEU A 388 -13.11 -11.26 19.33
C LEU A 388 -11.75 -11.19 20.02
N ARG A 389 -10.89 -12.19 19.78
CA ARG A 389 -9.53 -12.25 20.35
C ARG A 389 -8.58 -11.38 19.57
N VAL A 390 -7.77 -10.64 20.30
CA VAL A 390 -6.68 -9.80 19.79
C VAL A 390 -5.39 -10.14 20.53
N ASN A 391 -4.28 -10.10 19.82
CA ASN A 391 -2.99 -10.36 20.42
C ASN A 391 -2.45 -9.12 21.16
N LYS A 392 -1.29 -9.26 21.83
CA LYS A 392 -0.63 -8.17 22.57
C LYS A 392 -0.30 -6.92 21.75
N TRP A 393 -0.35 -7.00 20.41
CA TRP A 393 -0.08 -5.90 19.49
C TRP A 393 -1.35 -5.22 18.97
N GLY A 394 -2.54 -5.65 19.44
CA GLY A 394 -3.83 -5.15 18.96
C GLY A 394 -4.21 -5.66 17.57
N LEU A 395 -3.65 -6.80 17.13
CA LEU A 395 -4.01 -7.43 15.85
C LEU A 395 -5.05 -8.54 16.12
N ILE A 396 -6.00 -8.73 15.21
CA ILE A 396 -6.99 -9.82 15.30
C ILE A 396 -6.25 -11.16 15.17
N GLU A 397 -6.52 -12.08 16.10
CA GLU A 397 -6.00 -13.44 16.04
C GLU A 397 -6.83 -14.29 15.08
N VAL A 398 -6.14 -15.02 14.19
CA VAL A 398 -6.76 -15.96 13.26
C VAL A 398 -6.03 -17.30 13.24
N ASP A 399 -6.76 -18.37 12.93
CA ASP A 399 -6.19 -19.70 12.68
C ASP A 399 -5.57 -19.82 11.27
N GLU A 400 -5.06 -21.01 10.92
CA GLU A 400 -4.46 -21.27 9.60
C GLU A 400 -5.45 -21.15 8.42
N LYS A 401 -6.75 -21.08 8.70
CA LYS A 401 -7.83 -20.91 7.74
C LYS A 401 -8.39 -19.49 7.75
N TYR A 402 -7.71 -18.55 8.41
CA TYR A 402 -8.12 -17.16 8.58
C TYR A 402 -9.41 -16.99 9.41
N CYS A 403 -9.84 -18.00 10.16
CA CYS A 403 -10.99 -17.89 11.05
C CYS A 403 -10.57 -17.11 12.30
N THR A 404 -11.37 -16.13 12.69
CA THR A 404 -11.24 -15.48 14.00
C THR A 404 -11.75 -16.40 15.12
N SER A 405 -11.71 -15.92 16.36
CA SER A 405 -12.36 -16.60 17.49
C SER A 405 -13.90 -16.62 17.42
N ILE A 406 -14.52 -15.84 16.52
CA ILE A 406 -15.97 -15.83 16.31
C ILE A 406 -16.31 -16.72 15.12
N LYS A 407 -17.22 -17.69 15.34
CA LYS A 407 -17.68 -18.62 14.28
C LYS A 407 -18.32 -17.84 13.13
N GLY A 408 -17.91 -18.15 11.90
CA GLY A 408 -18.41 -17.47 10.69
C GLY A 408 -17.73 -16.14 10.39
N VAL A 409 -16.81 -15.66 11.24
CA VAL A 409 -16.03 -14.45 11.01
C VAL A 409 -14.59 -14.80 10.64
N PHE A 410 -14.14 -14.26 9.52
CA PHE A 410 -12.79 -14.40 8.99
C PHE A 410 -12.09 -13.05 8.96
N SER A 411 -10.76 -13.02 8.96
CA SER A 411 -10.01 -11.75 8.85
C SER A 411 -8.68 -11.92 8.16
N ALA A 412 -8.26 -10.92 7.39
CA ALA A 412 -6.94 -10.86 6.76
C ALA A 412 -6.50 -9.42 6.46
N GLY A 413 -5.24 -9.27 6.04
CA GLY A 413 -4.62 -7.97 5.76
C GLY A 413 -4.02 -7.33 7.00
N ASP A 414 -3.82 -6.01 6.97
CA ASP A 414 -3.03 -5.30 7.99
C ASP A 414 -3.62 -5.38 9.41
N VAL A 415 -4.92 -5.65 9.53
CA VAL A 415 -5.56 -5.89 10.84
C VAL A 415 -5.08 -7.17 11.53
N VAL A 416 -4.57 -8.14 10.76
CA VAL A 416 -4.02 -9.42 11.25
C VAL A 416 -2.49 -9.38 11.30
N THR A 417 -1.85 -8.82 10.27
CA THR A 417 -0.39 -8.89 10.11
C THR A 417 0.36 -7.67 10.62
N GLY A 418 -0.35 -6.59 10.95
CA GLY A 418 0.20 -5.24 10.96
C GLY A 418 0.44 -4.72 9.53
N PRO A 419 0.85 -3.45 9.39
CA PRO A 419 1.08 -2.81 8.10
C PRO A 419 2.10 -3.57 7.25
N LYS A 420 1.66 -4.00 6.06
CA LYS A 420 2.44 -4.78 5.10
C LYS A 420 2.32 -4.18 3.70
N THR A 421 2.57 -4.97 2.66
CA THR A 421 2.44 -4.54 1.27
C THR A 421 1.04 -4.79 0.73
N VAL A 422 0.64 -4.03 -0.31
CA VAL A 422 -0.63 -4.26 -1.04
C VAL A 422 -0.76 -5.71 -1.53
N ALA A 423 0.35 -6.29 -2.01
CA ALA A 423 0.37 -7.67 -2.49
C ALA A 423 0.13 -8.70 -1.38
N GLU A 424 0.64 -8.47 -0.17
CA GLU A 424 0.37 -9.34 0.99
C GLU A 424 -1.08 -9.22 1.47
N ALA A 425 -1.66 -8.02 1.45
CA ALA A 425 -3.07 -7.81 1.76
C ALA A 425 -3.99 -8.55 0.76
N ILE A 426 -3.71 -8.44 -0.55
CA ILE A 426 -4.42 -9.20 -1.59
C ILE A 426 -4.28 -10.71 -1.35
N LYS A 427 -3.07 -11.20 -1.08
CA LYS A 427 -2.84 -12.62 -0.76
C LYS A 427 -3.73 -13.08 0.39
N GLY A 428 -3.73 -12.34 1.50
CA GLY A 428 -4.56 -12.65 2.67
C GLY A 428 -6.05 -12.71 2.34
N GLY A 429 -6.57 -11.72 1.60
CA GLY A 429 -7.97 -11.69 1.16
C GLY A 429 -8.35 -12.90 0.29
N LYS A 430 -7.48 -13.28 -0.66
CA LYS A 430 -7.71 -14.44 -1.53
C LYS A 430 -7.68 -15.77 -0.77
N GLU A 431 -6.74 -15.96 0.15
CA GLU A 431 -6.71 -17.18 0.95
C GLU A 431 -7.93 -17.27 1.88
N ALA A 432 -8.30 -16.18 2.55
CA ALA A 432 -9.51 -16.13 3.35
C ALA A 432 -10.77 -16.44 2.52
N ALA A 433 -10.90 -15.89 1.31
CA ALA A 433 -12.03 -16.19 0.41
C ALA A 433 -12.16 -17.67 0.08
N LYS A 434 -11.06 -18.39 -0.14
CA LYS A 434 -11.08 -19.85 -0.36
C LYS A 434 -11.61 -20.60 0.86
N HIS A 435 -11.23 -20.18 2.06
CA HIS A 435 -11.68 -20.79 3.30
C HIS A 435 -13.14 -20.47 3.63
N ILE A 436 -13.58 -19.22 3.39
CA ILE A 436 -14.98 -18.82 3.47
C ILE A 436 -15.82 -19.67 2.51
N HIS A 437 -15.39 -19.84 1.25
CA HIS A 437 -16.13 -20.67 0.30
C HIS A 437 -16.30 -22.10 0.80
N LYS A 438 -15.23 -22.77 1.24
CA LYS A 438 -15.29 -24.12 1.83
C LYS A 438 -16.18 -24.19 3.08
N TYR A 439 -16.15 -23.14 3.91
CA TYR A 439 -17.01 -23.05 5.09
C TYR A 439 -18.50 -23.02 4.71
N LEU A 440 -18.85 -22.34 3.62
CA LEU A 440 -20.23 -22.12 3.19
C LEU A 440 -20.84 -23.26 2.38
N VAL A 441 -20.05 -23.98 1.58
CA VAL A 441 -20.57 -25.00 0.64
C VAL A 441 -20.08 -26.43 0.91
N GLY A 442 -19.23 -26.63 1.93
CA GLY A 442 -18.55 -27.91 2.17
C GLY A 442 -17.41 -28.16 1.21
#